data_AF-A0A401K1F4-F1
#
_entry.id   AF-A0A401K1F4-F1
#
_cell.length_a   1.000
_cell.length_b   1.000
_cell.length_c   1.000
_cell.angle_alpha   90.00
_cell.angle_beta   90.00
_cell.angle_gamma   90.00
#
_symmetry.space_group_name_H-M   'P 1'
#
loop_
_entity.id
_entity.type
_entity.pdbx_description
1 polymer ?
#
loop_
_entity_poly.entity_id
_entity_poly.type
_entity_poly.pdbx_seq_one_letter_code
_entity_poly.pdbx_strand_id
1 'polypeptide(L)'
;MTEKKYSPLGIELRVGSVDPSLPLLFQIGVTDDVGAETKVIYVGMSRDGAKGPFSNYDDNLRRMREGRSPRNGQGFRQIHRDIDIALHEGKSIVIELVRNVNPETETLTSARIALQRKHGLKD
;
A
#
# COMPACT_ATOMS: atom_id res chain seq x y z
N MET A 1 -15.93 -14.24 2.50
CA MET A 1 -15.90 -13.25 1.41
C MET A 1 -15.09 -12.07 1.90
N THR A 2 -14.00 -11.74 1.23
CA THR A 2 -13.18 -10.57 1.58
C THR A 2 -13.93 -9.32 1.16
N GLU A 3 -14.29 -8.46 2.10
CA GLU A 3 -14.97 -7.20 1.78
C GLU A 3 -14.04 -6.32 0.95
N LYS A 4 -14.44 -6.02 -0.29
CA LYS A 4 -13.67 -5.12 -1.16
C LYS A 4 -14.03 -3.69 -0.80
N LYS A 5 -13.04 -2.93 -0.36
CA LYS A 5 -13.20 -1.50 -0.07
C LYS A 5 -12.41 -0.69 -1.09
N TYR A 6 -13.04 0.31 -1.69
CA TYR A 6 -12.39 1.19 -2.67
C TYR A 6 -12.17 2.58 -2.09
N SER A 7 -11.09 3.23 -2.49
CA SER A 7 -10.84 4.63 -2.19
C SER A 7 -11.57 5.52 -3.21
N PRO A 8 -11.77 6.82 -2.94
CA PRO A 8 -12.31 7.77 -3.93
C PRO A 8 -11.55 7.77 -5.26
N LEU A 9 -10.24 7.49 -5.24
CA LEU A 9 -9.41 7.36 -6.45
C LEU A 9 -9.40 5.95 -7.07
N GLY A 10 -10.24 5.04 -6.60
CA GLY A 10 -10.38 3.69 -7.15
C GLY A 10 -9.36 2.67 -6.63
N ILE A 11 -8.62 2.97 -5.56
CA ILE A 11 -7.66 2.02 -4.98
C ILE A 11 -8.41 0.94 -4.22
N GLU A 12 -8.20 -0.32 -4.56
CA GLU A 12 -8.79 -1.47 -3.85
C GLU A 12 -7.98 -1.77 -2.58
N LEU A 13 -8.65 -1.86 -1.44
CA LEU A 13 -8.11 -2.45 -0.22
C LEU A 13 -8.52 -3.92 -0.15
N ARG A 14 -7.53 -4.80 -0.10
CA ARG A 14 -7.71 -6.23 0.21
C ARG A 14 -7.25 -6.49 1.63
N VAL A 15 -8.17 -7.00 2.45
CA VAL A 15 -7.87 -7.39 3.83
C VAL A 15 -7.66 -8.90 3.85
N GLY A 16 -6.42 -9.34 4.01
CA GLY A 16 -6.13 -10.77 4.20
C GLY A 16 -6.63 -11.29 5.57
N SER A 17 -6.14 -12.46 5.96
CA SER A 17 -6.38 -13.03 7.30
C SER A 17 -5.51 -12.34 8.37
N VAL A 18 -5.69 -11.03 8.52
CA VAL A 18 -4.94 -10.19 9.47
C VAL A 18 -5.89 -9.39 10.35
N ASP A 19 -5.47 -9.10 11.57
CA ASP A 19 -6.12 -8.15 12.46
C ASP A 19 -5.74 -6.71 12.06
N PRO A 20 -6.66 -5.90 11.53
CA PRO A 20 -6.37 -4.54 11.08
C PRO A 20 -6.07 -3.56 12.24
N SER A 21 -6.22 -3.97 13.50
CA SER A 21 -5.89 -3.15 14.68
C SER A 21 -4.44 -3.30 15.13
N LEU A 22 -3.75 -4.36 14.71
CA LEU A 22 -2.39 -4.68 15.12
C LEU A 22 -1.34 -4.13 14.12
N PRO A 23 -0.08 -3.94 14.56
CA PRO A 23 1.03 -3.65 13.65
C PRO A 23 1.07 -4.66 12.50
N LEU A 24 1.24 -4.18 11.28
CA LEU A 24 1.13 -5.01 10.09
C LEU A 24 2.02 -4.56 8.95
N LEU A 25 2.26 -5.48 8.03
CA LEU A 25 2.81 -5.23 6.71
C LEU A 25 1.68 -5.15 5.69
N PHE A 26 1.86 -4.27 4.71
CA PHE A 26 1.00 -4.19 3.54
C PHE A 26 1.85 -4.13 2.28
N GLN A 27 1.27 -4.55 1.17
CA GLN A 27 1.87 -4.43 -0.15
C GLN A 27 0.99 -3.61 -1.06
N ILE A 28 1.60 -2.93 -2.02
CA ILE A 28 0.90 -2.24 -3.09
C ILE A 28 1.27 -2.93 -4.39
N GLY A 29 0.26 -3.30 -5.15
CA GLY A 29 0.43 -3.88 -6.46
C GLY A 29 -0.41 -3.20 -7.52
N VAL A 30 0.03 -3.41 -8.76
CA VAL A 30 -0.63 -2.95 -9.98
C VAL A 30 -1.18 -4.16 -10.70
N THR A 31 -2.38 -4.06 -11.24
CA THR A 31 -2.99 -5.10 -12.06
C THR A 31 -3.53 -4.49 -13.35
N ASP A 32 -3.24 -5.15 -14.47
CA ASP A 32 -3.63 -4.69 -15.80
C ASP A 32 -5.12 -4.92 -16.07
N ASP A 33 -5.74 -5.89 -15.38
CA ASP A 33 -7.16 -6.22 -15.51
C ASP A 33 -7.75 -6.74 -14.19
N VAL A 34 -9.07 -6.64 -14.05
CA VAL A 34 -9.79 -7.17 -12.88
C VAL A 34 -9.68 -8.70 -12.85
N GLY A 35 -8.76 -9.22 -12.04
CA GLY A 35 -8.51 -10.67 -11.87
C GLY A 35 -7.18 -11.15 -12.44
N ALA A 36 -6.40 -10.27 -13.08
CA ALA A 36 -5.05 -10.56 -13.50
C ALA A 36 -4.08 -10.64 -12.30
N GLU A 37 -2.91 -11.26 -12.54
CA GLU A 37 -1.85 -11.32 -11.55
C GLU A 37 -1.47 -9.90 -11.09
N THR A 38 -1.40 -9.70 -9.77
CA THR A 38 -1.05 -8.42 -9.19
C THR A 38 0.46 -8.32 -9.06
N LYS A 39 1.10 -7.43 -9.82
CA LYS A 39 2.53 -7.16 -9.70
C LYS A 39 2.77 -6.25 -8.49
N VAL A 40 3.43 -6.78 -7.46
CA VAL A 40 3.80 -5.99 -6.28
C VAL A 40 4.90 -4.99 -6.64
N ILE A 41 4.65 -3.71 -6.38
CA ILE A 41 5.57 -2.60 -6.63
C ILE A 41 6.11 -1.97 -5.35
N TYR A 42 5.47 -2.22 -4.21
CA TYR A 42 5.89 -1.66 -2.93
C TYR A 42 5.47 -2.52 -1.75
N VAL A 43 6.30 -2.51 -0.71
CA VAL A 43 5.98 -3.09 0.60
C VAL A 43 6.15 -2.01 1.66
N GLY A 44 5.08 -1.79 2.42
CA GLY A 44 5.03 -0.86 3.53
C GLY A 44 4.76 -1.55 4.85
N MET A 45 4.80 -0.75 5.91
CA MET A 45 4.54 -1.19 7.28
C MET A 45 3.69 -0.14 7.99
N SER A 46 2.86 -0.59 8.91
CA SER A 46 2.06 0.27 9.78
C SER A 46 2.22 -0.17 11.23
N ARG A 47 2.50 0.79 12.11
CA ARG A 47 2.59 0.55 13.56
C ARG A 47 1.21 0.53 14.22
N ASP A 48 0.28 1.32 13.70
CA ASP A 48 -1.03 1.57 14.31
C ASP A 48 -2.18 0.89 13.52
N GLY A 49 -1.87 -0.25 12.88
CA GLY A 49 -2.82 -1.01 12.08
C GLY A 49 -3.20 -0.37 10.75
N ALA A 50 -4.32 -0.82 10.18
CA ALA A 50 -4.72 -0.55 8.79
C ALA A 50 -5.34 0.84 8.54
N LYS A 51 -5.66 1.61 9.59
CA LYS A 51 -6.36 2.91 9.46
C LYS A 51 -5.55 3.95 8.68
N GLY A 52 -4.23 3.98 8.91
CA GLY A 52 -3.32 4.98 8.34
C GLY A 52 -2.95 4.75 6.87
N PRO A 53 -2.51 3.55 6.46
CA PRO A 53 -1.97 3.34 5.11
C PRO A 53 -2.96 3.72 4.01
N PHE A 54 -4.20 3.25 4.09
CA PHE A 54 -5.17 3.42 3.01
C PHE A 54 -5.57 4.88 2.78
N SER A 55 -5.91 5.60 3.85
CA SER A 55 -6.31 7.01 3.78
C SER A 55 -5.15 7.94 3.39
N ASN A 56 -3.92 7.61 3.83
CA ASN A 56 -2.75 8.43 3.53
C ASN A 56 -2.33 8.36 2.06
N TYR A 57 -2.42 7.19 1.41
CA TYR A 57 -2.09 7.08 -0.02
C TYR A 57 -3.11 7.84 -0.87
N ASP A 58 -4.40 7.67 -0.59
CA ASP A 58 -5.46 8.39 -1.32
C ASP A 58 -5.32 9.92 -1.16
N ASP A 59 -5.10 10.43 0.06
CA ASP A 59 -4.93 11.88 0.28
C ASP A 59 -3.66 12.42 -0.40
N ASN A 60 -2.54 11.70 -0.35
CA ASN A 60 -1.33 12.14 -1.04
C ASN A 60 -1.50 12.15 -2.56
N LEU A 61 -2.18 11.16 -3.13
CA LEU A 61 -2.43 11.12 -4.58
C LEU A 61 -3.37 12.23 -5.02
N ARG A 62 -4.44 12.51 -4.24
CA ARG A 62 -5.31 13.66 -4.49
C ARG A 62 -4.52 14.96 -4.43
N ARG A 63 -3.72 15.18 -3.38
CA ARG A 63 -2.87 16.36 -3.26
C ARG A 63 -1.91 16.51 -4.44
N MET A 64 -1.30 15.42 -4.90
CA MET A 64 -0.41 15.41 -6.06
C MET A 64 -1.14 15.89 -7.33
N ARG A 65 -2.33 15.33 -7.60
CA ARG A 65 -3.17 15.73 -8.76
C ARG A 65 -3.67 17.16 -8.68
N GLU A 66 -3.88 17.68 -7.48
CA GLU A 66 -4.24 19.08 -7.20
C GLU A 66 -3.04 20.04 -7.21
N GLY A 67 -1.81 19.57 -7.44
CA GLY A 67 -0.60 20.40 -7.40
C GLY A 67 -0.23 20.88 -5.99
N ARG A 68 -0.73 20.22 -4.95
CA ARG A 68 -0.51 20.56 -3.53
C ARG A 68 0.64 19.76 -2.93
N SER A 69 1.23 20.29 -1.87
CA SER A 69 2.27 19.58 -1.13
C SER A 69 1.75 18.30 -0.44
N PRO A 70 2.61 17.27 -0.30
CA PRO A 70 2.28 16.03 0.41
C PRO A 70 1.85 16.29 1.85
N ARG A 71 1.13 15.34 2.46
CA ARG A 71 0.63 15.45 3.84
C ARG A 71 1.73 15.72 4.87
N ASN A 72 2.94 15.20 4.65
CA ASN A 72 4.08 15.35 5.55
C ASN A 72 4.96 16.58 5.26
N GLY A 73 4.64 17.38 4.24
CA GLY A 73 5.40 18.58 3.87
C GLY A 73 6.80 18.35 3.29
N GLN A 74 7.23 17.10 3.09
CA GLN A 74 8.57 16.82 2.55
C GLN A 74 8.56 16.76 1.02
N GLY A 75 8.07 15.65 0.48
CA GLY A 75 8.05 15.41 -0.95
C GLY A 75 7.30 14.10 -1.25
N PHE A 76 6.68 14.03 -2.41
CA PHE A 76 6.05 12.78 -2.84
C PHE A 76 7.13 11.73 -3.08
N ARG A 77 7.04 10.61 -2.35
CA ARG A 77 7.86 9.41 -2.59
C ARG A 77 7.60 8.83 -3.98
N GLN A 78 8.58 8.09 -4.51
CA GLN A 78 8.49 7.43 -5.83
C GLN A 78 7.21 6.59 -5.98
N ILE A 79 6.86 5.80 -4.95
CA ILE A 79 5.63 4.99 -4.95
C ILE A 79 4.35 5.82 -5.21
N HIS A 80 4.27 7.08 -4.76
CA HIS A 80 3.10 7.90 -5.08
C HIS A 80 3.04 8.24 -6.57
N ARG A 81 4.19 8.50 -7.20
CA ARG A 81 4.26 8.77 -8.64
C ARG A 81 3.95 7.50 -9.44
N ASP A 82 4.48 6.35 -9.01
CA ASP A 82 4.25 5.07 -9.68
C ASP A 82 2.76 4.70 -9.66
N ILE A 83 2.09 4.94 -8.52
CA ILE A 83 0.64 4.74 -8.41
C ILE A 83 -0.12 5.70 -9.33
N ASP A 84 0.25 6.99 -9.35
CA ASP A 84 -0.44 7.98 -10.18
C ASP A 84 -0.31 7.67 -11.68
N ILE A 85 0.90 7.29 -12.12
CA ILE A 85 1.16 6.83 -13.50
C ILE A 85 0.29 5.62 -13.83
N ALA A 86 0.29 4.59 -12.98
CA ALA A 86 -0.49 3.38 -13.22
C ALA A 86 -2.00 3.68 -13.33
N LEU A 87 -2.53 4.54 -12.46
CA LEU A 87 -3.93 4.98 -12.55
C LEU A 87 -4.20 5.78 -13.84
N HIS A 88 -3.26 6.60 -14.29
CA HIS A 88 -3.39 7.35 -15.54
C HIS A 88 -3.36 6.44 -16.77
N GLU A 89 -2.62 5.34 -16.71
CA GLU A 89 -2.58 4.27 -17.72
C GLU A 89 -3.82 3.36 -17.68
N GLY A 90 -4.80 3.62 -16.80
CA GLY A 90 -6.01 2.82 -16.67
C GLY A 90 -5.83 1.51 -15.89
N LYS A 91 -4.67 1.30 -15.26
CA LYS A 91 -4.40 0.12 -14.44
C LYS A 91 -5.07 0.24 -13.07
N SER A 92 -5.38 -0.90 -12.48
CA SER A 92 -5.96 -0.97 -11.14
C SER A 92 -4.87 -1.07 -10.07
N ILE A 93 -5.11 -0.42 -8.93
CA ILE A 93 -4.18 -0.39 -7.80
C ILE A 93 -4.79 -1.13 -6.62
N VAL A 94 -4.01 -2.04 -6.05
CA VAL A 94 -4.41 -2.87 -4.92
C VAL A 94 -3.46 -2.61 -3.77
N ILE A 95 -4.01 -2.25 -2.62
CA ILE A 95 -3.32 -2.28 -1.34
C ILE A 95 -3.79 -3.51 -0.59
N GLU A 96 -2.89 -4.43 -0.30
CA GLU A 96 -3.21 -5.66 0.41
C GLU A 96 -2.55 -5.67 1.79
N LEU A 97 -3.33 -5.97 2.83
CA LEU A 97 -2.81 -6.19 4.18
C LEU A 97 -2.35 -7.65 4.28
N VAL A 98 -1.05 -7.85 4.47
CA VAL A 98 -0.42 -9.17 4.23
C VAL A 98 -0.19 -9.95 5.51
N ARG A 99 0.27 -9.27 6.57
CA ARG A 99 0.78 -9.96 7.77
C ARG A 99 0.76 -9.05 8.99
N ASN A 100 0.21 -9.53 10.11
CA ASN A 100 0.46 -8.91 11.41
C ASN A 100 1.88 -9.22 11.89
N VAL A 101 2.51 -8.24 12.52
CA VAL A 101 3.86 -8.36 13.08
C VAL A 101 3.77 -8.35 14.59
N ASN A 102 4.27 -9.41 15.24
CA ASN A 102 4.39 -9.44 16.69
C ASN A 102 5.69 -8.73 17.11
N PRO A 103 5.59 -7.55 17.77
CA PRO A 103 6.76 -6.77 18.16
C PRO A 103 7.65 -7.46 19.21
N GLU A 104 7.15 -8.49 19.91
CA GLU A 104 7.95 -9.27 20.86
C GLU A 104 8.93 -10.23 20.16
N THR A 105 8.62 -10.62 18.92
CA THR A 105 9.38 -11.66 18.20
C THR A 105 10.18 -11.13 17.02
N GLU A 106 9.78 -10.01 16.43
CA GLU A 106 10.49 -9.39 15.31
C GLU A 106 10.21 -7.88 15.22
N THR A 107 11.07 -7.16 14.51
CA THR A 107 10.81 -5.74 14.21
C THR A 107 10.00 -5.59 12.93
N LEU A 108 9.15 -4.55 12.84
CA LEU A 108 8.45 -4.21 11.59
C LEU A 108 9.43 -4.00 10.42
N THR A 109 10.59 -3.41 10.68
CA THR A 109 11.61 -3.15 9.66
C THR A 109 12.18 -4.46 9.11
N SER A 110 12.56 -5.41 9.97
CA SER A 110 13.07 -6.72 9.52
C SER A 110 12.00 -7.51 8.76
N ALA A 111 10.75 -7.47 9.25
CA ALA A 111 9.62 -8.11 8.61
C ALA A 111 9.37 -7.53 7.20
N ARG A 112 9.40 -6.20 7.06
CA ARG A 112 9.27 -5.48 5.79
C ARG A 112 10.37 -5.87 4.80
N ILE A 113 11.63 -5.90 5.25
CA ILE A 113 12.78 -6.26 4.40
C ILE A 113 12.65 -7.69 3.89
N ALA A 114 12.25 -8.63 4.75
CA ALA A 114 12.02 -10.03 4.35
C ALA A 114 10.93 -10.12 3.28
N LEU A 115 9.84 -9.37 3.42
CA LEU A 115 8.75 -9.34 2.45
C LEU A 115 9.17 -8.66 1.13
N GLN A 116 9.93 -7.57 1.15
CA GLN A 116 10.48 -6.95 -0.07
C GLN A 116 11.33 -7.93 -0.87
N ARG A 117 12.22 -8.68 -0.20
CA ARG A 117 13.08 -9.68 -0.84
C ARG A 117 12.29 -10.78 -1.53
N LYS A 118 11.17 -11.23 -0.92
CA LYS A 118 10.26 -12.21 -1.53
C LYS A 118 9.69 -11.73 -2.86
N HIS A 119 9.50 -10.41 -3.02
CA HIS A 119 9.00 -9.78 -4.25
C HIS A 119 10.11 -9.20 -5.15
N GLY A 120 11.39 -9.47 -4.85
CA GLY A 120 12.51 -8.94 -5.65
C GLY A 120 12.66 -7.41 -5.59
N LEU A 121 12.04 -6.75 -4.61
CA LEU A 121 12.16 -5.30 -4.43
C LEU A 121 13.46 -4.96 -3.70
N LYS A 122 14.13 -3.90 -4.15
CA LYS A 122 15.31 -3.34 -3.48
C LYS A 122 14.87 -2.24 -2.50
N ASP A 123 15.66 -2.03 -1.45
CA ASP A 123 15.48 -0.93 -0.49
C ASP A 123 15.90 0.43 -1.07
#